data_AF-A0A5K3FER6-F1
#
_entry.id   AF-A0A5K3FER6-F1
#
_cell.length_a   1.000
_cell.length_b   1.000
_cell.length_c   1.000
_cell.angle_alpha   90.00
_cell.angle_beta   90.00
_cell.angle_gamma   90.00
#
_symmetry.space_group_name_H-M   'P 1'
#
loop_
_entity.id
_entity.type
_entity.pdbx_description
1 polymer ?
#
loop_
_entity_poly.entity_id
_entity_poly.type
_entity_poly.pdbx_seq_one_letter_code
_entity_poly.pdbx_strand_id
1 'polypeptide(L)' 'MAADTNPIEIVLHLPLVCEDKNVPYIFIPSQQALGRACGVSRPVIAAVVTDSEGSQLKPLVSNIQMSIEKLLI' A
#
# COMPACT_ATOMS: atom_id res chain seq x y z
N MET A 1 -0.76 3.34 0.70
CA MET A 1 -1.76 4.43 0.91
C MET A 1 -1.12 5.76 0.54
N ALA A 2 -1.91 6.78 0.18
CA ALA A 2 -1.39 8.09 -0.20
C ALA A 2 -1.53 9.13 0.92
N ALA A 3 -0.46 9.83 1.25
CA ALA A 3 -0.40 10.82 2.33
C ALA A 3 -1.02 12.18 1.97
N ASP A 4 -1.11 12.51 0.68
CA ASP A 4 -1.73 13.73 0.14
C ASP A 4 -3.24 13.59 -0.11
N THR A 5 -3.87 12.56 0.47
CA THR A 5 -5.32 12.37 0.36
C THR A 5 -6.04 13.48 1.13
N ASN A 6 -7.00 14.12 0.48
CA ASN A 6 -7.82 15.17 1.08
C ASN A 6 -9.30 14.89 0.78
N PRO A 7 -10.14 14.63 1.80
CA PRO A 7 -9.84 14.54 3.24
C PRO A 7 -9.11 13.23 3.62
N ILE A 8 -8.14 13.31 4.54
CA ILE A 8 -7.29 12.17 4.95
C ILE A 8 -8.07 11.10 5.73
N GLU A 9 -9.16 11.52 6.36
CA GLU A 9 -10.07 10.71 7.17
C GLU A 9 -10.63 9.52 6.39
N ILE A 10 -10.73 9.63 5.06
CA ILE A 10 -11.16 8.54 4.18
C ILE A 10 -10.22 7.33 4.27
N VAL A 11 -8.93 7.52 4.56
CA VAL A 11 -7.92 6.45 4.56
C VAL A 11 -7.64 5.91 5.96
N LEU A 12 -8.00 6.65 7.03
CA LEU A 12 -7.63 6.31 8.41
C LEU A 12 -8.24 5.01 8.95
N HIS A 13 -9.30 4.49 8.33
CA HIS A 13 -9.86 3.18 8.70
C HIS A 13 -9.00 2.00 8.23
N LEU A 14 -8.13 2.19 7.23
CA LEU A 14 -7.32 1.11 6.66
C LEU A 14 -6.15 0.69 7.57
N PRO A 15 -5.34 1.61 8.14
CA PRO A 15 -4.28 1.23 9.08
C PRO A 15 -4.78 0.36 10.25
N LEU A 16 -5.93 0.71 10.85
CA LEU A 16 -6.54 -0.05 11.94
C LEU A 16 -6.82 -1.51 11.55
N VAL A 17 -7.44 -1.72 10.39
CA VAL A 17 -7.73 -3.07 9.88
C VAL A 17 -6.45 -3.82 9.50
N CYS A 18 -5.45 -3.11 8.99
CA CYS A 18 -4.15 -3.70 8.66
C CYS A 18 -3.40 -4.16 9.92
N GLU A 19 -3.46 -3.42 11.01
CA GLU A 19 -2.88 -3.81 12.31
C GLU A 19 -3.59 -5.05 12.87
N ASP A 20 -4.93 -5.04 12.91
CA ASP A 20 -5.72 -6.19 13.39
C ASP A 20 -5.41 -7.48 12.62
N LYS A 21 -5.13 -7.37 11.31
CA LYS A 21 -4.85 -8.50 10.43
C LYS A 21 -3.36 -8.79 10.23
N ASN A 22 -2.46 -8.08 10.90
CA ASN A 22 -1.01 -8.17 10.70
C ASN A 22 -0.59 -8.04 9.23
N VAL A 23 -1.20 -7.09 8.50
CA VAL A 23 -0.87 -6.78 7.10
C VAL A 23 0.05 -5.56 7.07
N PRO A 24 1.26 -5.66 6.51
CA PRO A 24 2.17 -4.53 6.41
C PRO A 24 1.59 -3.44 5.49
N TYR A 25 1.73 -2.18 5.90
CA TYR A 25 1.21 -1.04 5.18
C TYR A 25 2.19 0.13 5.20
N ILE A 26 2.09 1.01 4.20
CA ILE A 26 2.94 2.21 4.09
C ILE A 26 2.18 3.37 3.42
N PHE A 27 2.57 4.59 3.79
CA PHE A 27 2.13 5.82 3.13
C PHE A 27 3.17 6.31 2.13
N ILE A 28 2.69 6.67 0.93
CA ILE A 28 3.46 7.23 -0.18
C ILE A 28 3.07 8.71 -0.29
N PRO A 29 3.99 9.63 -0.61
CA PRO A 29 3.70 11.06 -0.59
C PRO A 29 2.68 11.53 -1.63
N SER A 30 2.43 10.79 -2.72
CA SER A 30 1.54 11.24 -3.80
C SER A 30 0.57 10.18 -4.32
N GLN A 31 -0.73 10.50 -4.30
CA GLN A 31 -1.81 9.70 -4.89
C GLN A 31 -1.75 9.65 -6.43
N GLN A 32 -1.15 10.65 -7.07
CA GLN A 32 -0.95 10.65 -8.52
C GLN A 32 0.15 9.67 -8.93
N ALA A 33 1.25 9.64 -8.18
CA ALA A 33 2.33 8.68 -8.41
C ALA A 33 1.82 7.24 -8.22
N LEU A 34 1.01 7.02 -7.18
CA LEU A 34 0.36 5.73 -6.94
C LEU A 34 -0.58 5.34 -8.09
N GLY A 35 -1.42 6.26 -8.56
CA GLY A 35 -2.30 6.00 -9.71
C GLY A 35 -1.54 5.61 -10.97
N ARG A 36 -0.46 6.33 -11.30
CA ARG A 36 0.41 5.98 -12.43
C ARG A 36 1.05 4.60 -12.27
N ALA A 37 1.51 4.24 -11.07
CA ALA A 37 2.08 2.93 -10.78
C ALA A 37 1.03 1.80 -10.92
N CYS A 38 -0.23 2.08 -10.59
CA CYS A 38 -1.36 1.17 -10.82
C CYS A 38 -1.86 1.14 -12.27
N GLY A 39 -1.26 1.92 -13.19
CA GLY A 39 -1.68 1.96 -14.60
C GLY A 39 -2.97 2.73 -14.86
N VAL A 40 -3.39 3.60 -13.93
CA VAL A 40 -4.60 4.41 -14.08
C VAL A 40 -4.28 5.89 -14.21
N SER A 41 -5.05 6.61 -15.04
CA SER A 41 -4.89 8.05 -15.24
C SER A 41 -5.47 8.90 -14.11
N ARG A 42 -6.23 8.29 -13.19
CA ARG A 42 -6.87 8.96 -12.05
C ARG A 42 -6.02 8.81 -10.78
N PRO A 43 -6.08 9.77 -9.84
CA PRO A 43 -5.40 9.63 -8.55
C PRO A 43 -5.94 8.42 -7.79
N VAL A 44 -5.04 7.68 -7.14
CA VAL A 44 -5.38 6.50 -6.33
C VAL A 44 -4.92 6.75 -4.91
N ILE A 45 -5.84 6.60 -3.95
CA ILE A 45 -5.59 6.86 -2.53
C ILE A 45 -5.08 5.60 -1.79
N ALA A 46 -5.47 4.42 -2.25
CA ALA A 46 -5.11 3.15 -1.67
C ALA A 46 -4.99 2.07 -2.75
N ALA A 47 -4.01 1.19 -2.59
CA ALA A 47 -3.79 0.04 -3.44
C ALA A 47 -3.35 -1.12 -2.56
N VAL A 48 -3.74 -2.33 -2.94
CA VAL A 48 -3.39 -3.57 -2.23
C VAL A 48 -2.77 -4.53 -3.24
N VAL A 49 -1.65 -5.13 -2.85
CA VAL A 49 -1.04 -6.22 -3.60
C VAL A 49 -1.58 -7.52 -3.04
N THR A 50 -2.41 -8.22 -3.82
CA THR A 50 -2.95 -9.54 -3.45
C THR A 50 -1.95 -10.63 -3.76
N ASP A 51 -1.88 -11.66 -2.91
CA ASP A 51 -1.09 -12.86 -3.23
C ASP A 51 -1.72 -13.60 -4.42
N SER A 52 -0.87 -14.08 -5.32
CA SER A 52 -1.25 -14.86 -6.49
C SER A 52 -0.35 -16.08 -6.52
N GLU A 53 -0.95 -17.26 -6.37
CA GLU A 53 -0.23 -18.52 -6.46
C GLU A 53 0.35 -18.67 -7.87
N GLY A 54 1.68 -18.81 -7.96
CA GLY A 54 2.41 -18.90 -9.23
C GLY A 54 2.96 -17.58 -9.79
N SER A 55 2.79 -16.45 -9.07
CA SER A 55 3.39 -15.19 -9.52
C SER A 55 4.93 -15.20 -9.40
N GLN A 56 5.61 -14.92 -10.51
CA GLN A 56 7.08 -14.74 -10.52
C GLN A 56 7.53 -13.54 -9.67
N LEU A 57 6.61 -12.63 -9.32
CA LEU A 57 6.89 -11.43 -8.54
C LEU A 57 6.83 -11.67 -7.03
N LYS A 58 6.39 -12.85 -6.58
CA LYS A 58 6.30 -13.21 -5.16
C LYS A 58 7.57 -12.91 -4.35
N PRO A 59 8.79 -13.31 -4.77
CA PRO A 59 10.01 -12.99 -4.01
C PRO A 59 10.25 -11.48 -3.88
N LEU A 60 9.91 -10.70 -4.92
CA LEU A 60 10.08 -9.26 -4.93
C LEU A 60 9.10 -8.58 -3.96
N VAL A 61 7.85 -9.04 -3.93
CA VAL A 61 6.82 -8.58 -2.98
C VAL A 61 7.22 -8.91 -1.54
N SER A 62 7.72 -10.12 -1.28
CA SER A 62 8.20 -10.52 0.06
C SER A 62 9.37 -9.66 0.54
N ASN A 63 10.30 -9.30 -0.34
CA ASN A 63 11.40 -8.39 0.01
C ASN A 63 10.88 -7.00 0.41
N ILE A 64 9.89 -6.48 -0.34
CA ILE A 64 9.27 -5.19 -0.02
C ILE A 64 8.51 -5.25 1.31
N GLN A 65 7.76 -6.33 1.56
CA GLN A 65 7.05 -6.54 2.83
C GLN A 65 8.04 -6.49 4.01
N MET A 66 9.16 -7.19 3.92
CA MET A 66 10.19 -7.19 4.96
C MET A 66 10.83 -5.81 5.16
N SER A 67 11.01 -5.03 4.09
CA SER A 67 11.47 -3.64 4.20
C SER A 67 10.47 -2.74 4.90
N ILE A 68 9.17 -2.94 4.65
CA ILE A 68 8.09 -2.16 5.29
C ILE A 68 7.98 -2.52 6.77
N GLU A 69 8.04 -3.81 7.12
CA GLU A 69 8.00 -4.27 8.52
C GLU A 69 9.12 -3.66 9.37
N LYS A 70 10.32 -3.49 8.80
CA LYS A 70 11.44 -2.82 9.48
C LYS A 70 11.19 -1.35 9.80
N LEU A 71 10.27 -0.69 9.08
CA LEU A 71 9.93 0.71 9.31
C LEU A 71 8.84 0.87 10.38
N LEU A 72 8.19 -0.22 10.79
CA LEU A 72 7.13 -0.24 11.82
C LEU A 72 7.69 -0.51 13.23
N ILE A 73 9.02 -0.60 13.38
CA ILE A 73 9.74 -0.84 14.66
C ILE A 73 10.33 0.48 15.17
#